data_AF-A0ABD1LXA8-F1
#
_entry.id   AF-A0ABD1LXA8-F1
#
_cell.length_a   1.000
_cell.length_b   1.000
_cell.length_c   1.000
_cell.angle_alpha   90.00
_cell.angle_beta   90.00
_cell.angle_gamma   90.00
#
_symmetry.space_group_name_H-M   'P 1'
#
loop_
_entity.id
_entity.type
_entity.pdbx_description
1 polymer ?
#
loop_
_entity_poly.entity_id
_entity_poly.type
_entity_poly.pdbx_seq_one_letter_code
_entity_poly.pdbx_strand_id
1 'polypeptide(L)'
;MQTQTVPLAWTPRSTHNLISPQKTAVVSSSLLKGQKSHSMSQEKLEIFKSLEGWVSRQVLPLLKPVEQSWQPQSFVPNSSLPFEEFKDQLKALRDRTKELPDEYLVVLVGDMITEEALPTYHAILEQLRWGERGLRRKPKPVG
;
A
#
# COMPACT_ATOMS: atom_id res chain seq x y z
N MET A 1 28.63 39.66 -39.20
CA MET A 1 28.54 38.67 -40.30
C MET A 1 29.68 37.68 -40.06
N GLN A 2 29.53 36.38 -39.81
CA GLN A 2 28.42 35.42 -39.85
C GLN A 2 28.59 34.45 -38.67
N THR A 3 27.49 33.88 -38.17
CA THR A 3 27.43 32.86 -37.11
C THR A 3 27.27 31.45 -37.70
N GLN A 4 27.65 30.43 -36.92
CA GLN A 4 27.13 29.04 -36.92
C GLN A 4 27.61 28.10 -38.05
N THR A 5 27.71 26.76 -37.94
CA THR A 5 27.24 25.74 -36.98
C THR A 5 28.06 24.45 -37.23
N VAL A 6 28.44 23.72 -36.18
CA VAL A 6 28.86 22.30 -36.28
C VAL A 6 27.65 21.41 -35.99
N PRO A 7 27.31 20.42 -36.85
CA PRO A 7 26.21 19.51 -36.57
C PRO A 7 26.64 18.45 -35.54
N LEU A 8 26.07 18.52 -34.35
CA LEU A 8 25.98 17.41 -33.40
C LEU A 8 25.00 16.37 -33.96
N ALA A 9 25.49 15.46 -34.78
CA ALA A 9 24.75 14.27 -35.17
C ALA A 9 24.81 13.25 -34.01
N TRP A 10 23.79 13.26 -33.14
CA TRP A 10 23.62 12.23 -32.13
C TRP A 10 23.00 10.98 -32.78
N THR A 11 23.83 9.98 -33.08
CA THR A 11 23.32 8.65 -33.49
C THR A 11 23.09 7.80 -32.24
N PRO A 12 21.90 7.21 -32.04
CA PRO A 12 21.70 6.24 -30.98
C PRO A 12 22.37 4.92 -31.37
N ARG A 13 23.45 4.56 -30.67
CA ARG A 13 24.07 3.23 -30.78
C ARG A 13 23.14 2.22 -30.13
N SER A 14 22.43 1.45 -30.95
CA SER A 14 21.68 0.27 -30.55
C SER A 14 22.65 -0.84 -30.16
N THR A 15 22.74 -1.12 -28.85
CA THR A 15 23.26 -2.38 -28.32
C THR A 15 22.21 -2.94 -27.38
N HIS A 16 21.33 -3.76 -27.94
CA HIS A 16 20.42 -4.61 -27.19
C HIS A 16 21.21 -5.78 -26.60
N ASN A 17 21.81 -5.56 -25.42
CA ASN A 17 22.07 -6.66 -24.52
C ASN A 17 20.73 -7.00 -23.87
N LEU A 18 20.12 -8.09 -24.33
CA LEU A 18 18.98 -8.74 -23.70
C LEU A 18 19.40 -9.17 -22.28
N ILE A 19 19.21 -8.30 -21.31
CA ILE A 19 19.24 -8.67 -19.90
C ILE A 19 17.92 -9.36 -19.63
N SER A 20 17.98 -10.69 -19.54
CA SER A 20 16.88 -11.53 -19.06
C SER A 20 16.34 -10.95 -17.74
N PRO A 21 15.03 -10.79 -17.57
CA PRO A 21 14.47 -10.40 -16.28
C PRO A 21 14.79 -11.52 -15.29
N GLN A 22 15.82 -11.29 -14.47
CA GLN A 22 16.03 -12.03 -13.25
C GLN A 22 14.75 -11.87 -12.45
N LYS A 23 14.00 -12.96 -12.29
CA LYS A 23 12.91 -13.04 -11.32
C LYS A 23 13.53 -12.67 -9.98
N THR A 24 13.32 -11.44 -9.51
CA THR A 24 13.61 -11.07 -8.13
C THR A 24 12.67 -11.91 -7.29
N ALA A 25 13.17 -13.09 -6.89
CA ALA A 25 12.62 -13.85 -5.81
C ALA A 25 12.56 -12.88 -4.63
N VAL A 26 11.35 -12.53 -4.22
CA VAL A 26 11.14 -11.86 -2.95
C VAL A 26 11.75 -12.80 -1.92
N VAL A 27 12.93 -12.43 -1.44
CA VAL A 27 13.57 -13.06 -0.30
C VAL A 27 12.60 -12.83 0.84
N SER A 28 11.76 -13.84 1.08
CA SER A 28 10.98 -13.93 2.31
C SER A 28 12.01 -14.09 3.41
N SER A 29 12.46 -12.95 3.94
CA SER A 29 13.35 -12.89 5.08
C SER A 29 12.59 -13.55 6.23
N SER A 30 12.95 -14.81 6.44
CA SER A 30 12.72 -15.59 7.63
C SER A 30 13.27 -14.83 8.84
N LEU A 31 12.51 -13.84 9.30
CA LEU A 31 12.81 -13.07 10.49
C LEU A 31 12.13 -13.74 11.70
N LEU A 32 12.88 -14.74 12.18
CA LEU A 32 13.13 -15.05 13.58
C LEU A 32 12.04 -15.70 14.46
N LYS A 33 12.38 -16.93 14.86
CA LYS A 33 12.18 -17.55 16.18
C LYS A 33 10.73 -17.76 16.64
N GLY A 34 10.32 -19.03 16.55
CA GLY A 34 9.33 -19.63 17.45
C GLY A 34 8.01 -18.89 17.51
N GLN A 35 7.27 -18.84 16.40
CA GLN A 35 5.90 -18.36 16.41
C GLN A 35 5.04 -19.27 17.29
N LYS A 36 4.92 -18.92 18.57
CA LYS A 36 3.85 -19.38 19.43
C LYS A 36 2.58 -18.69 18.95
N SER A 37 1.92 -19.31 17.99
CA SER A 37 0.48 -19.12 17.86
C SER A 37 -0.14 -19.55 19.20
N HIS A 38 -1.15 -18.82 19.67
CA HIS A 38 -1.95 -19.09 20.88
C HIS A 38 -1.39 -18.52 22.20
N SER A 39 -1.81 -17.29 22.54
CA SER A 39 -1.63 -16.72 23.89
C SER A 39 -2.87 -15.99 24.44
N MET A 40 -4.07 -16.26 23.91
CA MET A 40 -5.32 -15.72 24.44
C MET A 40 -6.15 -16.82 25.08
N SER A 41 -6.46 -16.68 26.38
CA SER A 41 -7.34 -17.59 27.12
C SER A 41 -8.81 -17.27 26.82
N GLN A 42 -9.69 -18.26 27.02
CA GLN A 42 -11.13 -18.10 26.79
C GLN A 42 -11.73 -16.96 27.62
N GLU A 43 -11.26 -16.77 28.85
CA GLU A 43 -11.66 -15.67 29.73
C GLU A 43 -11.41 -14.29 29.10
N LYS A 44 -10.25 -14.09 28.48
CA LYS A 44 -9.92 -12.83 27.80
C LYS A 44 -10.79 -12.59 26.57
N LEU A 45 -11.24 -13.64 25.87
CA LEU A 45 -12.16 -13.51 24.74
C LEU A 45 -13.54 -13.02 25.16
N GLU A 46 -14.04 -13.47 26.32
CA GLU A 46 -15.32 -12.97 26.84
C GLU A 46 -15.23 -11.49 27.25
N ILE A 47 -14.06 -11.02 27.68
CA ILE A 47 -13.80 -9.58 27.88
C ILE A 47 -13.88 -8.82 26.54
N PHE A 48 -13.28 -9.33 25.46
CA PHE A 48 -13.37 -8.67 24.15
C PHE A 48 -14.81 -8.57 23.65
N LYS A 49 -15.63 -9.61 23.86
CA LYS A 49 -17.06 -9.54 23.52
C LYS A 49 -17.82 -8.52 24.37
N SER A 50 -17.54 -8.44 25.68
CA SER A 50 -18.22 -7.44 26.53
C SER A 50 -17.86 -6.00 26.15
N LEU A 51 -16.69 -5.78 25.54
CA LEU A 51 -16.26 -4.49 25.02
C LEU A 51 -16.96 -4.05 23.72
N GLU A 52 -17.67 -4.93 23.01
CA GLU A 52 -18.30 -4.62 21.71
C GLU A 52 -19.23 -3.39 21.78
N GLY A 53 -20.03 -3.29 22.86
CA GLY A 53 -20.93 -2.16 23.08
C GLY A 53 -20.18 -0.83 23.35
N TRP A 54 -19.01 -0.90 24.01
CA TRP A 54 -18.16 0.28 24.23
C TRP A 54 -17.47 0.70 22.93
N VAL A 55 -16.91 -0.24 22.17
CA VAL A 55 -16.29 0.00 20.86
C VAL A 55 -17.28 0.66 19.92
N SER A 56 -18.53 0.17 19.89
CA SER A 56 -19.59 0.73 19.04
C SER A 56 -19.91 2.19 19.37
N ARG A 57 -19.81 2.58 20.65
CA ARG A 57 -20.11 3.95 21.10
C ARG A 57 -18.92 4.89 21.07
N GLN A 58 -17.69 4.40 21.14
CA GLN A 58 -16.49 5.24 21.35
C GLN A 58 -15.45 5.13 20.24
N VAL A 59 -15.34 3.97 19.59
CA VAL A 59 -14.33 3.72 18.56
C VAL A 59 -14.92 3.85 17.16
N LEU A 60 -16.10 3.24 16.90
CA LEU A 60 -16.74 3.35 15.58
C LEU A 60 -17.05 4.79 15.15
N PRO A 61 -17.46 5.72 16.04
CA PRO A 61 -17.68 7.12 15.65
C PRO A 61 -16.41 7.88 15.21
N LEU A 62 -15.21 7.34 15.46
CA LEU A 62 -13.96 7.91 14.94
C LEU A 62 -13.79 7.66 13.44
N LEU A 63 -14.49 6.65 12.89
CA LEU A 63 -14.50 6.38 11.46
C LEU A 63 -15.38 7.41 10.75
N LYS A 64 -14.78 8.09 9.77
CA LYS A 64 -15.51 9.02 8.91
C LYS A 64 -16.49 8.25 8.02
N PRO A 65 -17.74 8.72 7.85
CA PRO A 65 -18.65 8.15 6.86
C PRO A 65 -18.03 8.16 5.45
N VAL A 66 -18.39 7.19 4.62
CA VAL A 66 -17.82 7.03 3.27
C VAL A 66 -18.13 8.24 2.40
N GLU A 67 -19.34 8.78 2.51
CA GLU A 67 -19.85 9.92 1.75
C GLU A 67 -19.09 11.21 2.08
N GLN A 68 -18.54 11.29 3.29
CA GLN A 68 -17.73 12.44 3.71
C GLN A 68 -16.24 12.18 3.49
N SER A 69 -15.83 10.94 3.20
CA SER A 69 -14.43 10.59 2.99
C SER A 69 -13.93 11.08 1.64
N TRP A 70 -12.73 11.65 1.64
CA TRP A 70 -12.09 12.08 0.40
C TRP A 70 -11.81 10.85 -0.47
N GLN A 71 -11.89 11.02 -1.78
CA GLN A 71 -11.59 9.96 -2.75
C GLN A 71 -10.32 10.32 -3.52
N PRO A 72 -9.49 9.36 -3.93
CA PRO A 72 -8.28 9.63 -4.70
C PRO A 72 -8.56 10.45 -5.98
N GLN A 73 -9.71 10.19 -6.62
CA GLN A 73 -10.14 10.91 -7.82
C GLN A 73 -10.27 12.43 -7.61
N SER A 74 -10.47 12.90 -6.38
CA SER A 74 -10.53 14.32 -6.04
C SER A 74 -9.18 15.04 -6.13
N PHE A 75 -8.05 14.30 -6.11
CA PHE A 75 -6.70 14.86 -6.10
C PHE A 75 -5.88 14.53 -7.36
N VAL A 76 -6.43 13.74 -8.29
CA VAL A 76 -5.76 13.37 -9.54
C VAL A 76 -6.45 14.01 -10.75
N PRO A 77 -5.75 14.17 -11.89
CA PRO A 77 -6.35 14.68 -13.11
C PRO A 77 -7.60 13.90 -13.50
N ASN A 78 -8.67 14.61 -13.86
CA ASN A 78 -9.95 13.99 -14.17
C ASN A 78 -9.95 13.39 -15.58
N SER A 79 -9.91 12.06 -15.67
CA SER A 79 -9.89 11.32 -16.93
C SER A 79 -11.23 11.29 -17.67
N SER A 80 -12.32 11.72 -17.03
CA SER A 80 -13.65 11.80 -17.65
C SER A 80 -13.87 13.07 -18.47
N LEU A 81 -12.96 14.05 -18.38
CA LEU A 81 -12.98 15.27 -19.19
C LEU A 81 -12.55 15.01 -20.64
N PRO A 82 -12.81 15.94 -21.57
CA PRO A 82 -12.22 15.89 -22.90
C PRO A 82 -10.70 15.67 -22.84
N PHE A 83 -10.18 14.88 -23.78
CA PHE A 83 -8.80 14.41 -23.75
C PHE A 83 -7.75 15.53 -23.63
N GLU A 84 -7.96 16.66 -24.32
CA GLU A 84 -7.05 17.81 -24.25
C GLU A 84 -7.03 18.45 -22.85
N GLU A 85 -8.17 18.59 -22.19
CA GLU A 85 -8.24 19.15 -20.83
C GLU A 85 -7.58 18.23 -19.80
N PHE A 86 -7.76 16.92 -19.91
CA PHE A 86 -7.07 15.93 -19.08
C PHE A 86 -5.54 16.01 -19.27
N LYS A 87 -5.10 16.13 -20.52
CA LYS A 87 -3.67 16.22 -20.87
C LYS A 87 -3.05 17.51 -20.33
N ASP A 88 -3.76 18.62 -20.37
CA ASP A 88 -3.31 19.89 -19.79
C ASP A 88 -3.14 19.79 -18.27
N GLN A 89 -4.09 19.17 -17.56
CA GLN A 89 -3.98 18.90 -16.12
C GLN A 89 -2.80 17.98 -15.81
N LEU A 90 -2.59 16.93 -16.60
CA LEU A 90 -1.45 16.02 -16.46
C LEU A 90 -0.11 16.73 -16.71
N LYS A 91 -0.05 17.62 -17.70
CA LYS A 91 1.13 18.43 -17.97
C LYS A 91 1.44 19.37 -16.81
N ALA A 92 0.44 20.07 -16.28
CA ALA A 92 0.59 20.95 -15.13
C ALA A 92 1.04 20.20 -13.85
N LEU A 93 0.55 18.98 -13.64
CA LEU A 93 1.03 18.11 -12.55
C LEU A 93 2.51 17.78 -12.73
N ARG A 94 2.91 17.28 -13.91
CA ARG A 94 4.29 16.89 -14.21
C ARG A 94 5.26 18.06 -14.12
N ASP A 95 4.85 19.25 -14.58
CA ASP A 95 5.71 20.43 -14.55
C ASP A 95 6.02 20.86 -13.10
N ARG A 96 5.04 20.77 -12.17
CA ARG A 96 5.29 21.00 -10.73
C ARG A 96 6.17 19.91 -10.11
N THR A 97 5.99 18.65 -10.49
CA THR A 97 6.79 17.54 -9.96
C THR A 97 8.27 17.63 -10.35
N LYS A 98 8.62 18.26 -11.49
CA LYS A 98 10.03 18.44 -11.92
C LYS A 98 10.86 19.28 -10.95
N GLU A 99 10.22 20.12 -10.15
CA GLU A 99 10.89 20.98 -9.17
C GLU A 99 11.14 20.25 -7.83
N LEU A 100 10.63 19.02 -7.68
CA LEU A 100 10.82 18.23 -6.45
C LEU A 100 12.19 17.53 -6.45
N PRO A 101 12.94 17.57 -5.34
CA PRO A 101 14.19 16.82 -5.21
C PRO A 101 13.98 15.30 -5.24
N ASP A 102 14.95 14.57 -5.81
CA ASP A 102 14.90 13.09 -5.86
C ASP A 102 14.80 12.45 -4.47
N GLU A 103 15.46 13.03 -3.45
CA GLU A 103 15.38 12.56 -2.06
C GLU A 103 13.94 12.55 -1.54
N TYR A 104 13.12 13.52 -1.93
CA TYR A 104 11.71 13.57 -1.58
C TYR A 104 10.92 12.46 -2.28
N LEU A 105 11.20 12.22 -3.56
CA LEU A 105 10.54 11.17 -4.34
C LEU A 105 10.89 9.77 -3.82
N VAL A 106 12.11 9.54 -3.33
CA VAL A 106 12.52 8.27 -2.71
C VAL A 106 11.68 7.97 -1.47
N VAL A 107 11.50 8.95 -0.58
CA VAL A 107 10.66 8.79 0.62
C VAL A 107 9.21 8.55 0.22
N LEU A 108 8.68 9.34 -0.71
CA LEU A 108 7.30 9.19 -1.19
C LEU A 108 7.02 7.82 -1.81
N VAL A 109 7.97 7.27 -2.58
CA VAL A 109 7.87 5.93 -3.14
C VAL A 109 7.94 4.86 -2.02
N GLY A 110 8.77 5.09 -1.00
CA GLY A 110 8.82 4.25 0.19
C GLY A 110 7.45 4.18 0.89
N ASP A 111 6.83 5.33 1.12
CA ASP A 111 5.51 5.43 1.74
C ASP A 111 4.46 4.72 0.88
N MET A 112 4.46 4.94 -0.44
CA MET A 112 3.56 4.23 -1.36
C MET A 112 3.72 2.71 -1.26
N ILE A 113 4.95 2.19 -1.23
CA ILE A 113 5.19 0.74 -1.11
C ILE A 113 4.63 0.20 0.21
N THR A 114 4.79 0.93 1.31
CA THR A 114 4.24 0.51 2.60
C THR A 114 2.72 0.56 2.63
N GLU A 115 2.08 1.60 2.07
CA GLU A 115 0.62 1.71 2.02
C GLU A 115 -0.02 0.63 1.10
N GLU A 116 0.65 0.25 0.01
CA GLU A 116 0.20 -0.83 -0.89
C GLU A 116 0.30 -2.23 -0.26
N ALA A 117 0.95 -2.39 0.90
CA ALA A 117 1.01 -3.65 1.64
C ALA A 117 -0.28 -3.96 2.43
N LEU A 118 -1.40 -3.31 2.09
CA LEU A 118 -2.71 -3.47 2.72
C LEU A 118 -3.17 -4.94 2.89
N PRO A 119 -2.98 -5.86 1.91
CA PRO A 119 -3.34 -7.27 2.10
C PRO A 119 -2.63 -7.91 3.29
N THR A 120 -1.38 -7.52 3.55
CA THR A 120 -0.59 -8.01 4.69
C THR A 120 -1.09 -7.43 6.00
N TYR A 121 -1.38 -6.13 6.06
CA TYR A 121 -1.94 -5.50 7.26
C TYR A 121 -3.30 -6.10 7.64
N HIS A 122 -4.16 -6.33 6.64
CA HIS A 122 -5.44 -7.00 6.86
C HIS A 122 -5.24 -8.43 7.37
N ALA A 123 -4.36 -9.22 6.74
CA ALA A 123 -4.07 -10.58 7.17
C ALA A 123 -3.54 -10.67 8.61
N ILE A 124 -2.75 -9.69 9.06
CA ILE A 124 -2.28 -9.59 10.45
C ILE A 124 -3.47 -9.41 11.40
N LEU A 125 -4.38 -8.48 11.11
CA LEU A 125 -5.59 -8.27 11.90
C LEU A 125 -6.49 -9.52 11.91
N GLU A 126 -6.63 -10.17 10.77
CA GLU A 126 -7.38 -11.41 10.68
C GLU A 126 -6.71 -12.54 11.47
N GLN A 127 -5.39 -12.66 11.46
CA GLN A 127 -4.66 -13.66 12.24
C GLN A 127 -4.90 -13.48 13.75
N LEU A 128 -4.94 -12.24 14.24
CA LEU A 128 -5.32 -11.93 15.61
C LEU A 128 -6.73 -12.44 15.92
N ARG A 129 -7.70 -12.21 15.01
CA ARG A 129 -9.08 -12.71 15.11
C ARG A 129 -9.19 -14.25 14.99
N TRP A 130 -8.42 -14.88 14.10
CA TRP A 130 -8.46 -16.34 13.87
C TRP A 130 -7.77 -17.12 15.00
N GLY A 131 -6.76 -16.53 15.64
CA GLY A 131 -6.15 -17.05 16.88
C GLY A 131 -7.18 -17.29 18.00
N GLU A 132 -8.32 -16.59 17.96
CA GLU A 132 -9.43 -16.71 18.91
C GLU A 132 -10.38 -17.89 18.60
N ARG A 133 -10.47 -18.31 17.33
CA ARG A 133 -11.40 -19.37 16.89
C ARG A 133 -10.85 -20.79 17.02
N GLY A 134 -9.52 -20.94 17.11
CA GLY A 134 -8.85 -22.25 17.29
C GLY A 134 -9.15 -22.93 18.63
N LEU A 135 -9.61 -22.20 19.65
CA LEU A 135 -9.91 -22.75 20.99
C LEU A 135 -11.28 -23.44 21.08
N ARG A 136 -12.15 -23.31 20.06
CA ARG A 136 -13.50 -23.89 20.04
C ARG A 136 -13.61 -25.33 19.48
N ARG A 137 -12.50 -25.97 19.09
CA ARG A 137 -12.51 -27.32 18.46
C ARG A 137 -11.70 -28.38 19.21
N LYS A 138 -11.81 -28.46 20.53
CA LYS A 138 -11.44 -29.69 21.25
C LYS A 138 -12.70 -30.52 21.46
N PRO A 139 -12.90 -31.66 20.76
CA PRO A 139 -14.00 -32.56 21.08
C PRO A 139 -13.83 -33.07 22.51
N LYS A 140 -14.90 -33.05 23.31
CA LYS A 140 -14.91 -33.73 24.63
C LYS A 140 -14.63 -35.22 24.39
N PRO A 141 -13.74 -35.86 25.16
CA PRO A 141 -13.66 -37.31 25.14
C PRO A 141 -15.02 -37.87 25.59
N VAL A 142 -15.62 -38.67 24.73
CA VAL A 142 -16.78 -39.49 25.07
C VAL A 142 -16.23 -40.65 25.88
N GLY A 143 -16.54 -40.69 27.17
CA GLY A 143 -16.33 -41.83 28.06
C GLY A 143 -17.67 -42.38 28.50
#